data_AF-A0A6V8CZX1-F1
#
_entry.id   AF-A0A6V8CZX1-F1
#
_cell.length_a   1.000
_cell.length_b   1.000
_cell.length_c   1.000
_cell.angle_alpha   90.00
_cell.angle_beta   90.00
_cell.angle_gamma   90.00
#
_symmetry.space_group_name_H-M   'P 1'
#
loop_
_entity.id
_entity.type
_entity.pdbx_description
1 polymer ?
#
loop_
_entity_poly.entity_id
_entity_poly.type
_entity_poly.pdbx_seq_one_letter_code
_entity_poly.pdbx_strand_id
1 'polypeptide(L)'
;ARKPAKMYRRLSGQAFTRRKYTGGVPNNRILRFHMGNRPRAEAGDFPVILHLTADNSCQIRHTALEAGRMISNATIRSNAGEDGYALRVHTYPHHILRENKQATGAGA
;
A
#
# COMPACT_ATOMS: atom_id res chain seq x y z
N ALA A 1 12.67 14.75 8.04
CA ALA A 1 11.22 14.48 7.85
C ALA A 1 10.99 13.82 6.49
N ARG A 2 9.95 12.96 6.33
CA ARG A 2 9.64 12.34 5.03
C ARG A 2 9.00 13.38 4.10
N LYS A 3 9.40 13.40 2.82
CA LYS A 3 8.79 14.31 1.82
C LYS A 3 7.28 14.07 1.68
N PRO A 4 6.49 15.13 1.43
CA PRO A 4 5.03 15.02 1.33
C PRO A 4 4.59 14.15 0.15
N ALA A 5 3.48 13.41 0.31
CA ALA A 5 2.98 12.48 -0.69
C ALA A 5 2.62 13.14 -2.03
N LYS A 6 2.22 14.43 -2.01
CA LYS A 6 1.89 15.20 -3.21
C LYS A 6 2.99 15.18 -4.27
N MET A 7 4.26 15.08 -3.86
CA MET A 7 5.40 15.08 -4.78
C MET A 7 5.49 13.82 -5.65
N TYR A 8 4.96 12.70 -5.18
CA TYR A 8 5.03 11.42 -5.90
C TYR A 8 3.66 10.93 -6.37
N ARG A 9 2.63 11.80 -6.36
CA ARG A 9 1.26 11.39 -6.72
C ARG A 9 1.11 11.04 -8.20
N ARG A 10 1.76 11.82 -9.07
CA ARG A 10 1.70 11.64 -10.52
C ARG A 10 2.65 10.52 -10.95
N LEU A 11 2.18 9.64 -11.83
CA LEU A 11 3.06 8.69 -12.51
C LEU A 11 3.95 9.46 -13.48
N SER A 12 5.26 9.27 -13.37
CA SER A 12 6.23 9.91 -14.25
C SER A 12 7.34 8.92 -14.60
N GLY A 13 7.73 8.91 -15.88
CA GLY A 13 8.79 8.05 -16.39
C GLY A 13 8.47 6.55 -16.35
N GLN A 14 9.52 5.74 -16.51
CA GLN A 14 9.44 4.29 -16.52
C GLN A 14 9.35 3.72 -15.10
N ALA A 15 8.68 2.58 -14.94
CA ALA A 15 8.55 1.90 -13.66
C ALA A 15 9.91 1.39 -13.13
N PHE A 16 10.33 1.91 -11.98
CA PHE A 16 11.53 1.48 -11.26
C PHE A 16 11.19 0.41 -10.22
N THR A 17 11.31 -0.87 -10.61
CA THR A 17 10.87 -2.03 -9.78
C THR A 17 11.96 -3.08 -9.56
N ARG A 18 13.02 -3.08 -10.38
CA ARG A 18 14.04 -4.13 -10.41
C ARG A 18 15.04 -3.99 -9.26
N ARG A 19 14.85 -4.77 -8.20
CA ARG A 19 15.73 -4.79 -7.01
C ARG A 19 17.16 -5.25 -7.30
N LYS A 20 17.38 -6.13 -8.26
CA LYS A 20 18.74 -6.57 -8.65
C LYS A 20 19.67 -5.45 -9.14
N TYR A 21 19.09 -4.33 -9.59
CA TYR A 21 19.84 -3.14 -10.03
C TYR A 21 19.74 -1.97 -9.04
N THR A 22 19.13 -2.19 -7.87
CA THR A 22 18.84 -1.13 -6.89
C THR A 22 19.26 -1.58 -5.49
N GLY A 23 20.38 -1.06 -4.98
CA GLY A 23 20.81 -1.29 -3.60
C GLY A 23 20.04 -0.43 -2.59
N GLY A 24 19.98 -0.88 -1.34
CA GLY A 24 19.48 -0.08 -0.21
C GLY A 24 17.97 0.21 -0.22
N VAL A 25 17.18 -0.60 -0.92
CA VAL A 25 15.72 -0.44 -0.94
C VAL A 25 15.14 -0.82 0.44
N PRO A 26 14.45 0.10 1.14
CA PRO A 26 13.85 -0.22 2.41
C PRO A 26 12.66 -1.19 2.26
N ASN A 27 12.36 -1.93 3.33
CA ASN A 27 11.22 -2.82 3.36
C ASN A 27 9.88 -2.06 3.31
N ASN A 28 8.89 -2.70 2.70
CA ASN A 28 7.52 -2.19 2.64
C ASN A 28 6.89 -2.22 4.04
N ARG A 29 6.13 -1.16 4.38
CA ARG A 29 5.39 -1.09 5.65
C ARG A 29 4.16 -1.99 5.68
N ILE A 30 3.47 -2.13 4.54
CA ILE A 30 2.40 -3.12 4.40
C ILE A 30 3.04 -4.51 4.21
N LEU A 31 2.72 -5.42 5.13
CA LEU A 31 3.22 -6.81 5.12
C LEU A 31 2.08 -7.81 4.95
N ARG A 32 0.90 -7.51 5.49
CA ARG A 32 -0.29 -8.38 5.41
C ARG A 32 -1.29 -7.79 4.42
N PHE A 33 -1.74 -8.61 3.47
CA PHE A 33 -2.70 -8.21 2.44
C PHE A 33 -4.09 -8.80 2.66
N HIS A 34 -4.21 -9.78 3.55
CA HIS A 34 -5.46 -10.44 3.88
C HIS A 34 -5.76 -10.25 5.37
N MET A 35 -7.02 -10.00 5.69
CA MET A 35 -7.54 -9.89 7.05
C MET A 35 -8.93 -10.55 7.13
N GLY A 36 -9.34 -10.91 8.35
CA GLY A 36 -10.59 -11.61 8.59
C GLY A 36 -10.54 -13.05 8.07
N ASN A 37 -11.71 -13.60 7.76
CA ASN A 37 -11.85 -15.01 7.38
C ASN A 37 -11.65 -15.22 5.88
N ARG A 38 -10.37 -15.28 5.47
CA ARG A 38 -9.98 -15.53 4.07
C ARG A 38 -10.51 -16.86 3.51
N PRO A 39 -10.40 -18.01 4.20
CA PRO A 39 -10.88 -19.29 3.64
C PRO A 39 -12.38 -19.24 3.29
N ARG A 40 -13.19 -18.66 4.17
CA ARG A 40 -14.62 -18.46 3.95
C ARG A 40 -14.92 -17.56 2.75
N ALA A 41 -14.10 -16.55 2.52
CA ALA A 41 -14.22 -15.71 1.32
C ALA A 41 -13.82 -16.43 0.04
N GLU A 42 -12.81 -17.29 0.07
CA GLU A 42 -12.40 -18.11 -1.08
C GLU A 42 -13.43 -19.20 -1.41
N ALA A 43 -14.19 -19.66 -0.40
CA ALA A 43 -15.33 -20.56 -0.58
C ALA A 43 -16.58 -19.87 -1.15
N GLY A 44 -16.63 -18.53 -1.18
CA GLY A 44 -17.78 -17.77 -1.69
C GLY A 44 -18.93 -17.59 -0.69
N ASP A 45 -18.69 -17.82 0.59
CA ASP A 45 -19.74 -17.79 1.64
C ASP A 45 -20.19 -16.36 2.05
N PHE A 46 -19.56 -15.33 1.49
CA PHE A 46 -19.98 -13.93 1.71
C PHE A 46 -20.85 -13.47 0.53
N PRO A 47 -22.14 -13.16 0.76
CA PRO A 47 -23.07 -12.83 -0.33
C PRO A 47 -22.82 -11.43 -0.94
N VAL A 48 -22.15 -10.54 -0.20
CA VAL A 48 -21.90 -9.17 -0.62
C VAL A 48 -20.40 -8.95 -0.80
N ILE A 49 -20.03 -8.42 -1.97
CA ILE A 49 -18.65 -8.08 -2.33
C ILE A 49 -18.59 -6.59 -2.64
N LEU A 50 -17.66 -5.89 -1.97
CA LEU A 50 -17.42 -4.46 -2.19
C LEU A 50 -16.01 -4.26 -2.74
N HIS A 51 -15.88 -3.44 -3.78
CA HIS A 51 -14.61 -3.07 -4.37
C HIS A 51 -14.35 -1.58 -4.21
N LEU A 52 -13.18 -1.23 -3.67
CA LEU A 52 -12.67 0.13 -3.68
C LEU A 52 -11.68 0.28 -4.83
N THR A 53 -12.08 1.02 -5.85
CA THR A 53 -11.26 1.33 -7.02
C THR A 53 -10.83 2.79 -7.01
N ALA A 54 -9.70 3.08 -7.64
CA ALA A 54 -9.26 4.46 -7.85
C ALA A 54 -9.73 4.93 -9.23
N ASP A 55 -10.46 6.04 -9.28
CA ASP A 55 -10.95 6.61 -10.55
C ASP A 55 -9.84 7.31 -11.34
N ASN A 56 -8.77 7.72 -10.64
CA ASN A 56 -7.67 8.48 -11.22
C ASN A 56 -6.37 7.69 -11.20
N SER A 57 -5.60 7.84 -12.28
CA SER A 57 -4.24 7.33 -12.37
C SER A 57 -3.34 8.03 -11.35
N CYS A 58 -2.91 7.30 -10.32
CA CYS A 58 -2.10 7.85 -9.24
C CYS A 58 -1.19 6.79 -8.61
N GLN A 59 -0.11 7.23 -7.97
CA GLN A 59 0.70 6.37 -7.12
C GLN A 59 0.25 6.46 -5.66
N ILE A 60 0.09 5.29 -5.03
CA ILE A 60 -0.23 5.17 -3.61
C ILE A 60 1.01 4.64 -2.87
N ARG A 61 1.40 5.34 -1.80
CA ARG A 61 2.56 4.92 -1.00
C ARG A 61 2.24 3.68 -0.18
N HIS A 62 3.23 2.81 0.02
CA HIS A 62 3.15 1.63 0.89
C HIS A 62 2.67 1.96 2.32
N THR A 63 3.01 3.14 2.86
CA THR A 63 2.53 3.61 4.17
C THR A 63 1.04 3.94 4.17
N ALA A 64 0.54 4.50 3.06
CA ALA A 64 -0.87 4.84 2.92
C ALA A 64 -1.72 3.57 2.76
N LEU A 65 -1.21 2.57 2.03
CA LEU A 65 -1.85 1.25 1.94
C LEU A 65 -1.97 0.58 3.32
N GLU A 66 -0.91 0.59 4.13
CA GLU A 66 -0.96 0.01 5.48
C GLU A 66 -1.92 0.78 6.40
N ALA A 67 -1.89 2.11 6.37
CA ALA A 67 -2.81 2.94 7.16
C ALA A 67 -4.27 2.70 6.76
N GLY A 68 -4.57 2.66 5.46
CA GLY A 68 -5.90 2.35 4.94
C GLY A 68 -6.35 0.95 5.38
N ARG A 69 -5.48 -0.05 5.23
CA ARG A 69 -5.75 -1.43 5.68
C ARG A 69 -6.07 -1.48 7.18
N MET A 70 -5.27 -0.83 8.03
CA MET A 70 -5.48 -0.82 9.48
C MET A 70 -6.84 -0.22 9.85
N ILE A 71 -7.18 0.94 9.27
CA ILE A 71 -8.44 1.64 9.56
C ILE A 71 -9.63 0.81 9.07
N SER A 72 -9.62 0.38 7.80
CA SER A 72 -10.70 -0.46 7.26
C SER A 72 -10.89 -1.73 8.08
N ASN A 73 -9.80 -2.37 8.49
CA ASN A 73 -9.86 -3.56 9.34
C ASN A 73 -10.51 -3.26 10.71
N ALA A 74 -10.09 -2.20 11.38
CA ALA A 74 -10.64 -1.82 12.68
C ALA A 74 -12.14 -1.49 12.59
N THR A 75 -12.54 -0.71 11.58
CA THR A 75 -13.93 -0.30 11.35
C THR A 75 -14.84 -1.48 11.01
N ILE A 76 -14.40 -2.42 10.18
CA ILE A 76 -15.22 -3.58 9.83
C ILE A 76 -15.30 -4.54 11.03
N ARG A 77 -14.17 -4.78 11.71
CA ARG A 77 -14.09 -5.67 12.87
C ARG A 77 -14.99 -5.21 14.03
N SER A 78 -15.15 -3.90 14.25
CA SER A 78 -16.00 -3.39 15.32
C SER A 78 -17.48 -3.76 15.14
N ASN A 79 -17.94 -3.92 13.89
CA ASN A 79 -19.34 -4.17 13.57
C ASN A 79 -19.62 -5.64 13.22
N ALA A 80 -18.72 -6.29 12.47
CA ALA A 80 -18.92 -7.65 11.96
C ALA A 80 -18.21 -8.74 12.79
N GLY A 81 -17.41 -8.37 13.80
CA GLY A 81 -16.54 -9.30 14.51
C GLY A 81 -15.36 -9.76 13.66
N GLU A 82 -14.61 -10.76 14.14
CA GLU A 82 -13.38 -11.24 13.49
C GLU A 82 -13.63 -12.16 12.30
N ASP A 83 -14.71 -12.96 12.34
CA ASP A 83 -15.09 -13.93 11.30
C ASP A 83 -16.19 -13.46 10.35
N GLY A 84 -16.81 -12.31 10.62
CA GLY A 84 -17.94 -11.79 9.83
C GLY A 84 -17.53 -11.07 8.55
N TYR A 85 -16.24 -11.00 8.23
CA TYR A 85 -15.75 -10.34 7.01
C TYR A 85 -14.45 -10.96 6.50
N ALA A 86 -14.11 -10.64 5.26
CA ALA A 86 -12.77 -10.80 4.72
C ALA A 86 -12.36 -9.52 3.98
N LEU A 87 -11.18 -9.00 4.30
CA LEU A 87 -10.63 -7.81 3.66
C LEU A 87 -9.35 -8.20 2.92
N ARG A 88 -9.28 -7.85 1.63
CA ARG A 88 -8.10 -8.05 0.78
C ARG A 88 -7.61 -6.73 0.19
N VAL A 89 -6.34 -6.42 0.41
CA VAL A 89 -5.64 -5.37 -0.33
C VAL A 89 -5.07 -5.99 -1.60
N HIS A 90 -5.56 -5.54 -2.75
CA HIS A 90 -5.17 -6.10 -4.05
C HIS A 90 -3.83 -5.57 -4.58
N THR A 91 -3.45 -4.36 -4.19
CA THR A 91 -2.31 -3.64 -4.77
C THR A 91 -1.04 -3.86 -3.97
N TYR A 92 0.02 -4.37 -4.61
CA TYR A 92 1.36 -4.44 -4.02
C TYR A 92 2.21 -3.23 -4.45
N PRO A 93 2.92 -2.55 -3.53
CA PRO A 93 3.75 -1.40 -3.86
C PRO A 93 5.09 -1.84 -4.46
N HIS A 94 5.12 -2.00 -5.79
CA HIS A 94 6.32 -2.42 -6.53
C HIS A 94 7.30 -1.28 -6.84
N HIS A 95 6.79 -0.06 -6.99
CA HIS A 95 7.58 1.07 -7.46
C HIS A 95 8.47 1.65 -6.34
N ILE A 96 9.76 1.76 -6.63
CA ILE A 96 10.75 2.31 -5.70
C ILE A 96 10.92 3.80 -5.97
N LEU A 97 10.65 4.62 -4.95
CA LEU A 97 10.83 6.07 -5.00
C LEU A 97 12.29 6.43 -4.72
N ARG A 98 12.85 7.34 -5.52
CA ARG A 98 14.22 7.85 -5.35
C ARG A 98 14.18 9.32 -4.93
N GLU A 99 15.17 9.71 -4.15
CA GLU A 99 15.34 11.08 -3.70
C GLU A 99 16.82 11.47 -3.82
N ASN A 100 17.08 12.63 -4.42
CA ASN A 100 18.38 13.27 -4.32
C ASN A 100 18.41 14.10 -3.03
N LYS A 101 19.24 13.69 -2.06
CA LYS A 101 19.40 14.38 -0.79
C LYS A 101 20.48 15.44 -0.95
N GLN A 102 20.12 16.71 -0.79
CA GLN A 102 21.08 17.80 -0.72
C GLN A 102 21.92 17.67 0.55
N ALA A 103 23.24 17.67 0.40
CA ALA A 103 24.18 17.71 1.51
C ALA A 103 24.78 19.12 1.58
N THR A 104 24.65 19.77 2.73
CA THR A 104 25.41 21.00 3.03
C THR A 104 26.88 20.63 3.24
N GLY A 105 27.80 21.32 2.55
CA GLY A 105 29.22 20.97 2.48
C GLY A 105 29.69 20.46 1.09
N ALA A 106 28.83 20.54 0.07
CA ALA A 106 29.23 20.36 -1.33
C ALA A 106 29.99 21.62 -1.81
N GLY A 107 31.24 21.71 -1.39
CA GLY A 107 32.11 22.87 -1.49
C GLY A 107 32.95 22.87 -0.21
N ALA A 108 34.24 22.56 -0.36
CA ALA A 108 35.18 22.32 0.72
C ALA A 108 35.11 23.34 1.87
#